data_AF-A0A845G3D7-F1
#
_entry.id   AF-A0A845G3D7-F1
#
_cell.length_a   1.000
_cell.length_b   1.000
_cell.length_c   1.000
_cell.angle_alpha   90.00
_cell.angle_beta   90.00
_cell.angle_gamma   90.00
#
_symmetry.space_group_name_H-M   'P 1'
#
loop_
_entity.id
_entity.type
_entity.pdbx_description
1 polymer ?
#
loop_
_entity_poly.entity_id
_entity_poly.type
_entity_poly.pdbx_seq_one_letter_code
_entity_poly.pdbx_strand_id
1 'polypeptide(L)'
;MSEAMRISSHKLLLAAVPLLAAAAASAAEHKIECPVQLPQDALQVVHPPSGWTAFVPTALRLSSVTMMNGPPSKMAILKPDEIKQQKNKKKVSWLDLNDGPAPGGKWIACNYGEGNNDVILSRQIDDKTSQCTVTYSGTSPREYDITIACDW
;
A
#
# COMPACT_ATOMS: atom_id res chain seq x y z
N MET A 1 -15.71 -88.72 1.48
CA MET A 1 -16.95 -87.93 1.66
C MET A 1 -16.55 -86.76 2.53
N SER A 2 -16.26 -85.63 1.89
CA SER A 2 -17.11 -84.43 1.88
C SER A 2 -17.05 -83.68 3.21
N GLU A 3 -16.31 -82.57 3.26
CA GLU A 3 -16.87 -81.27 3.64
C GLU A 3 -15.81 -80.17 3.46
N ALA A 4 -16.19 -79.15 2.70
CA ALA A 4 -15.47 -77.91 2.53
C ALA A 4 -16.04 -76.88 3.52
N MET A 5 -15.19 -76.06 4.14
CA MET A 5 -15.63 -74.81 4.74
C MET A 5 -14.59 -73.72 4.53
N ARG A 6 -14.88 -72.85 3.56
CA ARG A 6 -14.24 -71.55 3.36
C ARG A 6 -14.88 -70.57 4.33
N ILE A 7 -14.11 -69.87 5.16
CA ILE A 7 -14.50 -68.55 5.67
C ILE A 7 -13.29 -67.62 5.64
N SER A 8 -13.47 -66.56 4.87
CA SER A 8 -12.61 -65.39 4.65
C SER A 8 -12.60 -64.47 5.88
N SER A 9 -11.83 -63.38 5.80
CA SER A 9 -12.06 -62.08 6.48
C SER A 9 -11.14 -61.77 7.67
N HIS A 10 -10.45 -60.63 7.81
CA HIS A 10 -10.25 -59.43 7.01
C HIS A 10 -8.87 -58.86 7.42
N LYS A 11 -8.03 -58.47 6.46
CA LYS A 11 -6.85 -57.64 6.78
C LYS A 11 -7.37 -56.25 7.14
N LEU A 12 -7.26 -55.87 8.43
CA LEU A 12 -7.48 -54.50 8.88
C LEU A 12 -6.44 -53.61 8.20
N LEU A 13 -6.83 -52.93 7.12
CA LEU A 13 -6.08 -51.81 6.58
C LEU A 13 -6.48 -50.57 7.38
N LEU A 14 -5.68 -50.22 8.38
CA LEU A 14 -5.72 -48.88 8.97
C LEU A 14 -5.31 -47.87 7.89
N ALA A 15 -6.30 -47.20 7.30
CA ALA A 15 -6.06 -46.05 6.45
C ALA A 15 -5.66 -44.87 7.36
N ALA A 16 -4.36 -44.56 7.40
CA ALA A 16 -3.86 -43.33 7.97
C ALA A 16 -4.29 -42.17 7.06
N VAL A 17 -5.32 -41.44 7.45
CA VAL A 17 -5.75 -40.19 6.79
C VAL A 17 -4.75 -39.11 7.21
N PRO A 18 -3.94 -38.54 6.29
CA PRO A 18 -3.11 -37.41 6.64
C PRO A 18 -4.04 -36.21 6.85
N LEU A 19 -4.11 -35.71 8.08
CA LEU A 19 -4.70 -34.42 8.39
C LEU A 19 -3.86 -33.35 7.66
N LEU A 20 -4.32 -32.91 6.49
CA LEU A 20 -3.81 -31.68 5.88
C LEU A 20 -4.23 -30.52 6.79
N ALA A 21 -3.31 -30.09 7.65
CA ALA A 21 -3.42 -28.81 8.33
C ALA A 21 -3.36 -27.71 7.27
N ALA A 22 -4.53 -27.20 6.87
CA ALA A 22 -4.62 -26.00 6.07
C ALA A 22 -4.05 -24.86 6.91
N ALA A 23 -2.79 -24.48 6.64
CA ALA A 23 -2.24 -23.24 7.12
C ALA A 23 -3.06 -22.12 6.50
N ALA A 24 -4.01 -21.57 7.26
CA ALA A 24 -4.64 -20.31 6.93
C ALA A 24 -3.53 -19.26 6.90
N ALA A 25 -3.02 -18.97 5.71
CA ALA A 25 -2.18 -17.81 5.49
C ALA A 25 -3.04 -16.60 5.83
N SER A 26 -2.87 -16.08 7.04
CA SER A 26 -3.37 -14.75 7.37
C SER A 26 -2.73 -13.81 6.36
N ALA A 27 -3.52 -13.29 5.42
CA ALA A 27 -3.09 -12.22 4.55
C ALA A 27 -2.66 -11.07 5.47
N ALA A 28 -1.36 -10.89 5.63
CA ALA A 28 -0.82 -9.81 6.43
C ALA A 28 -1.25 -8.52 5.74
N GLU A 29 -2.22 -7.82 6.33
CA GLU A 29 -2.66 -6.49 5.93
C GLU A 29 -1.41 -5.60 5.87
N HIS A 30 -0.90 -5.33 4.66
CA HIS A 30 0.26 -4.49 4.46
C HIS A 30 -0.23 -3.08 4.63
N LYS A 31 -0.15 -2.59 5.87
CA LYS A 31 -0.47 -1.21 6.18
C LYS A 31 0.56 -0.32 5.48
N ILE A 32 0.12 0.36 4.44
CA ILE A 32 0.92 1.36 3.75
C ILE A 32 0.88 2.63 4.60
N GLU A 33 2.03 3.04 5.14
CA GLU A 33 2.14 4.22 5.97
C GLU A 33 3.12 5.22 5.36
N CYS A 34 2.66 6.45 5.19
CA CYS A 34 3.53 7.60 4.94
C CYS A 34 3.98 8.16 6.29
N PRO A 35 5.29 8.43 6.50
CA PRO A 35 5.73 9.25 7.63
C PRO A 35 4.93 10.56 7.69
N VAL A 36 4.45 10.95 8.87
CA VAL A 36 3.66 12.19 9.04
C VAL A 36 4.48 13.44 8.71
N GLN A 37 5.80 13.37 8.92
CA GLN A 37 6.75 14.42 8.58
C GLN A 37 8.10 13.82 8.19
N LEU A 38 8.82 14.55 7.34
CA LEU A 38 10.26 14.37 7.15
C LEU A 38 10.97 15.35 8.08
N PRO A 39 11.82 14.86 9.01
CA PRO A 39 12.58 15.75 9.87
C PRO A 39 13.56 16.59 9.05
N GLN A 40 13.97 17.74 9.59
CA GLN A 40 14.85 18.68 8.88
C GLN A 40 16.16 18.02 8.42
N ASP A 41 16.71 17.11 9.24
CA ASP A 41 17.94 16.38 8.98
C ASP A 41 17.80 15.26 7.94
N ALA A 42 16.58 14.93 7.50
CA ALA A 42 16.35 14.05 6.35
C ALA A 42 16.60 14.75 5.00
N LEU A 43 16.80 16.07 4.98
CA LEU A 43 16.97 16.87 3.77
C LEU A 43 18.29 17.61 3.80
N GLN A 44 18.96 17.63 2.65
CA GLN A 44 20.22 18.36 2.47
C GLN A 44 20.31 18.93 1.06
N VAL A 45 20.75 20.18 0.95
CA VAL A 45 21.17 20.77 -0.32
C VAL A 45 22.65 20.45 -0.52
N VAL A 46 22.93 19.44 -1.35
CA VAL A 46 24.30 18.92 -1.55
C VAL A 46 25.13 19.82 -2.49
N HIS A 47 24.47 20.56 -3.39
CA HIS A 47 25.13 21.38 -4.40
C HIS A 47 24.55 22.81 -4.44
N PRO A 48 24.79 23.65 -3.41
CA PRO A 48 24.39 25.05 -3.47
C PRO A 48 25.21 25.80 -4.55
N PRO A 49 24.62 26.80 -5.24
CA PRO A 49 25.38 27.64 -6.15
C PRO A 49 26.54 28.37 -5.46
N SER A 50 27.59 28.70 -6.21
CA SER A 50 28.78 29.37 -5.64
C SER A 50 28.41 30.67 -4.92
N GLY A 51 28.96 30.87 -3.71
CA GLY A 51 28.68 32.02 -2.86
C GLY A 51 27.41 31.92 -2.01
N TRP A 52 26.64 30.82 -2.11
CA TRP A 52 25.43 30.60 -1.31
C TRP A 52 25.68 29.61 -0.17
N THR A 53 25.09 29.90 0.99
CA THR A 53 25.03 28.98 2.13
C THR A 53 23.68 28.26 2.11
N ALA A 54 23.71 26.93 2.01
CA ALA A 54 22.52 26.10 2.09
C ALA A 54 21.95 26.03 3.51
N PHE A 55 20.63 26.04 3.63
CA PHE A 55 19.93 25.81 4.90
C PHE A 55 18.54 25.23 4.64
N VAL A 56 18.17 24.16 5.36
CA VAL A 56 16.80 23.62 5.39
C VAL A 56 16.18 24.07 6.72
N PRO A 57 15.15 24.93 6.72
CA PRO A 57 14.72 25.60 7.94
C PRO A 57 13.77 24.78 8.81
N THR A 58 13.01 23.87 8.22
CA THR A 58 11.92 23.18 8.93
C THR A 58 11.72 21.75 8.42
N ALA A 59 11.12 20.92 9.26
CA ALA A 59 10.56 19.64 8.84
C ALA A 59 9.47 19.84 7.77
N LEU A 60 9.33 18.88 6.86
CA LEU A 60 8.26 18.88 5.85
C LEU A 60 7.15 17.94 6.29
N ARG A 61 5.93 18.46 6.44
CA ARG A 61 4.76 17.64 6.77
C ARG A 61 4.21 16.93 5.53
N LEU A 62 3.65 15.75 5.71
CA LEU A 62 2.87 15.06 4.69
C LEU A 62 1.67 15.93 4.30
N SER A 63 1.54 16.25 3.02
CA SER A 63 0.48 17.10 2.49
C SER A 63 -0.57 16.31 1.71
N SER A 64 -0.16 15.27 0.99
CA SER A 64 -1.06 14.42 0.24
C SER A 64 -0.47 13.05 -0.05
N VAL A 65 -1.35 12.14 -0.43
CA VAL A 65 -1.01 10.81 -0.93
C VAL A 65 -1.69 10.60 -2.27
N THR A 66 -0.96 10.08 -3.24
CA THR A 66 -1.46 9.79 -4.58
C THR A 66 -1.00 8.43 -5.09
N MET A 67 -1.71 7.93 -6.10
CA MET A 67 -1.36 6.71 -6.84
C MET A 67 -0.67 7.06 -8.16
N MET A 68 0.26 6.23 -8.61
CA MET A 68 0.98 6.42 -9.87
C MET A 68 1.15 5.11 -10.65
N ASN A 69 1.27 5.24 -11.98
CA ASN A 69 1.70 4.16 -12.86
C ASN A 69 3.23 4.24 -13.08
N GLY A 70 3.98 3.46 -12.31
CA GLY A 70 5.44 3.48 -12.31
C GLY A 70 6.09 4.44 -11.32
N PRO A 71 7.44 4.49 -11.32
CA PRO A 71 8.24 5.22 -10.33
C PRO A 71 8.03 6.74 -10.41
N PRO A 72 8.39 7.49 -9.35
CA PRO A 72 8.16 8.94 -9.24
C PRO A 72 8.83 9.75 -10.34
N SER A 73 9.95 9.27 -10.90
CA SER A 73 10.63 9.93 -12.02
C SER A 73 9.78 10.05 -13.28
N LYS A 74 8.71 9.25 -13.42
CA LYS A 74 7.77 9.35 -14.55
C LYS A 74 6.61 10.32 -14.29
N MET A 75 6.35 10.67 -13.03
CA MET A 75 5.25 11.56 -12.62
C MET A 75 3.87 11.16 -13.21
N ALA A 76 3.66 9.87 -13.47
CA ALA A 76 2.43 9.35 -14.07
C ALA A 76 1.33 9.16 -13.00
N ILE A 77 0.85 10.28 -12.46
CA ILE A 77 -0.15 10.33 -11.39
C ILE A 77 -1.51 9.85 -11.92
N LEU A 78 -2.11 8.90 -11.21
CA LEU A 78 -3.44 8.39 -11.52
C LEU A 78 -4.51 9.35 -11.02
N LYS A 79 -5.46 9.70 -11.89
CA LYS A 79 -6.67 10.42 -11.50
C LYS A 79 -7.51 9.53 -10.57
N PRO A 80 -8.01 10.05 -9.43
CA PRO A 80 -8.92 9.29 -8.58
C PRO A 80 -10.29 9.13 -9.25
N ASP A 81 -10.93 7.99 -8.98
CA ASP A 81 -12.30 7.72 -9.42
C ASP A 81 -13.33 8.52 -8.62
N GLU A 82 -13.05 8.70 -7.33
CA GLU A 82 -13.97 9.38 -6.42
C GLU A 82 -13.25 10.33 -5.46
N ILE A 83 -13.86 11.50 -5.24
CA ILE A 83 -13.50 12.44 -4.17
C ILE A 83 -14.77 12.80 -3.40
N LYS A 84 -14.84 12.40 -2.13
CA LYS A 84 -15.93 12.72 -1.20
C LYS A 84 -15.44 13.72 -0.15
N GLN A 85 -16.00 14.93 -0.14
CA GLN A 85 -15.68 15.97 0.84
C GLN A 85 -16.81 16.16 1.85
N GLN A 86 -16.45 16.21 3.13
CA GLN A 86 -17.29 16.57 4.28
C GLN A 86 -16.56 17.63 5.11
N LYS A 87 -17.26 18.24 6.09
CA LYS A 87 -16.75 19.39 6.87
C LYS A 87 -15.31 19.23 7.36
N ASN A 88 -14.99 18.09 7.98
CA ASN A 88 -13.67 17.80 8.55
C ASN A 88 -13.04 16.52 7.99
N LYS A 89 -13.49 16.06 6.81
CA LYS A 89 -13.08 14.79 6.25
C LYS A 89 -13.10 14.81 4.73
N LYS A 90 -12.02 14.40 4.10
CA LYS A 90 -11.94 14.17 2.65
C LYS A 90 -11.56 12.72 2.41
N LYS A 91 -12.27 12.04 1.51
CA LYS A 91 -11.87 10.72 1.00
C LYS A 91 -11.56 10.83 -0.47
N VAL A 92 -10.44 10.23 -0.89
CA VAL A 92 -10.01 10.13 -2.28
C VAL A 92 -9.79 8.65 -2.57
N SER A 93 -10.42 8.14 -3.62
CA SER A 93 -10.44 6.70 -3.90
C SER A 93 -10.10 6.39 -5.35
N TRP A 94 -9.32 5.33 -5.53
CA TRP A 94 -9.07 4.63 -6.78
C TRP A 94 -9.70 3.25 -6.65
N LEU A 95 -10.73 2.99 -7.42
CA LEU A 95 -11.63 1.83 -7.27
C LEU A 95 -11.27 0.68 -8.22
N ASP A 96 -10.54 0.96 -9.30
CA ASP A 96 -10.02 -0.05 -10.21
C ASP A 96 -8.59 0.28 -10.67
N LEU A 97 -7.62 -0.20 -9.89
CA LEU A 97 -6.20 -0.10 -10.21
C LEU A 97 -5.73 -1.23 -11.15
N ASN A 98 -6.60 -2.19 -11.49
CA ASN A 98 -6.29 -3.28 -12.42
C ASN A 98 -6.68 -2.93 -13.86
N ASP A 99 -7.48 -1.89 -14.07
CA ASP A 99 -7.86 -1.45 -15.40
C ASP A 99 -6.68 -0.83 -16.16
N GLY A 100 -6.35 -1.47 -17.27
CA GLY A 100 -5.27 -1.06 -18.17
C GLY A 100 -3.86 -1.52 -17.75
N PRO A 101 -2.90 -1.41 -18.68
CA PRO A 101 -1.52 -1.82 -18.43
C PRO A 101 -0.83 -0.86 -17.44
N ALA A 102 -0.28 -1.44 -16.37
CA ALA A 102 0.65 -0.77 -15.45
C ALA A 102 2.09 -1.27 -15.69
N PRO A 103 2.72 -0.98 -16.85
CA PRO A 103 4.04 -1.54 -17.18
C PRO A 103 5.15 -1.08 -16.24
N GLY A 104 4.91 -0.02 -15.45
CA GLY A 104 5.82 0.43 -14.39
C GLY A 104 5.51 -0.14 -13.00
N GLY A 105 4.47 -0.96 -12.87
CA GLY A 105 3.90 -1.37 -11.59
C GLY A 105 3.01 -0.28 -10.96
N LYS A 106 2.34 -0.64 -9.86
CA LYS A 106 1.51 0.28 -9.07
C LYS A 106 2.33 0.92 -7.98
N TRP A 107 2.22 2.23 -7.85
CA TRP A 107 3.00 3.00 -6.88
C TRP A 107 2.11 3.89 -6.05
N ILE A 108 2.50 4.04 -4.79
CA ILE A 108 1.97 5.07 -3.91
C ILE A 108 3.05 6.14 -3.70
N ALA A 109 2.63 7.40 -3.70
CA ALA A 109 3.49 8.56 -3.49
C ALA A 109 2.95 9.40 -2.34
N CYS A 110 3.80 9.58 -1.32
CA CYS A 110 3.65 10.46 -0.17
C CYS A 110 4.31 11.80 -0.52
N ASN A 111 3.49 12.85 -0.62
CA ASN A 111 3.95 14.18 -0.99
C ASN A 111 4.13 15.04 0.26
N TYR A 112 5.27 15.70 0.37
CA TYR A 112 5.64 16.51 1.53
C TYR A 112 5.80 17.99 1.16
N GLY A 113 5.58 18.87 2.12
CA GLY A 113 5.71 20.33 1.96
C GLY A 113 4.39 21.04 1.71
N GLU A 114 4.42 22.33 1.37
CA GLU A 114 3.23 23.19 1.25
C GLU A 114 2.48 22.99 -0.08
N GLY A 115 2.08 21.75 -0.38
CA GLY A 115 1.20 21.42 -1.49
C GLY A 115 1.84 21.36 -2.88
N ASN A 116 3.15 21.64 -3.00
CA ASN A 116 3.89 21.63 -4.28
C ASN A 116 4.70 20.35 -4.53
N ASN A 117 4.49 19.30 -3.73
CA ASN A 117 5.29 18.07 -3.80
C ASN A 117 6.81 18.36 -3.69
N ASP A 118 7.20 19.23 -2.77
CA ASP A 118 8.59 19.66 -2.57
C ASP A 118 9.53 18.45 -2.41
N VAL A 119 9.02 17.41 -1.76
CA VAL A 119 9.64 16.08 -1.68
C VAL A 119 8.58 15.01 -1.87
N ILE A 120 8.90 13.99 -2.67
CA ILE A 120 8.07 12.81 -2.88
C ILE A 120 8.82 11.59 -2.35
N LEU A 121 8.27 10.93 -1.33
CA LEU A 121 8.65 9.55 -1.03
C LEU A 121 7.64 8.62 -1.69
N SER A 122 8.11 7.60 -2.36
CA SER A 122 7.22 6.65 -3.02
C SER A 122 7.76 5.25 -2.92
N ARG A 123 6.86 4.28 -3.03
CA ARG A 123 7.19 2.87 -3.10
C ARG A 123 6.23 2.17 -4.05
N GLN A 124 6.72 1.09 -4.65
CA GLN A 124 5.86 0.14 -5.33
C GLN A 124 4.98 -0.56 -4.29
N ILE A 125 3.75 -0.83 -4.67
CA ILE A 125 2.77 -1.61 -3.89
C ILE A 125 2.48 -2.94 -4.62
N ASP A 126 1.73 -3.84 -3.97
CA ASP A 126 1.45 -5.16 -4.55
C ASP A 126 0.66 -5.02 -5.86
N ASP A 127 1.06 -5.75 -6.89
CA ASP A 127 0.38 -5.71 -8.19
C ASP A 127 -1.05 -6.24 -8.12
N LYS A 128 -1.41 -6.99 -7.06
CA LYS A 128 -2.79 -7.41 -6.79
C LYS A 128 -3.67 -6.29 -6.24
N THR A 129 -3.10 -5.19 -5.75
CA THR A 129 -3.88 -4.09 -5.18
C THR A 129 -4.87 -3.56 -6.21
N SER A 130 -6.17 -3.73 -5.94
CA SER A 130 -7.27 -3.39 -6.85
C SER A 130 -7.88 -2.05 -6.50
N GLN A 131 -7.83 -1.66 -5.23
CA GLN A 131 -8.41 -0.43 -4.72
C GLN A 131 -7.48 0.23 -3.70
N CYS A 132 -7.46 1.55 -3.68
CA CYS A 132 -6.90 2.32 -2.57
C CYS A 132 -7.82 3.50 -2.23
N THR A 133 -7.93 3.80 -0.94
CA THR A 133 -8.61 4.99 -0.43
C THR A 133 -7.69 5.72 0.54
N VAL A 134 -7.53 7.03 0.31
CA VAL A 134 -6.87 7.96 1.22
C VAL A 134 -7.94 8.76 1.94
N THR A 135 -7.88 8.76 3.27
CA THR A 135 -8.76 9.57 4.11
C THR A 135 -7.96 10.66 4.79
N TYR A 136 -8.35 11.91 4.59
CA TYR A 136 -7.86 13.07 5.30
C TYR A 136 -8.89 13.46 6.36
N SER A 137 -8.50 13.58 7.61
CA SER A 137 -9.36 14.02 8.71
C SER A 137 -8.75 15.23 9.40
N GLY A 138 -9.53 16.30 9.57
CA GLY A 138 -9.07 17.55 10.16
C GLY A 138 -9.79 18.76 9.58
N THR A 139 -9.53 19.93 10.14
CA THR A 139 -10.21 21.20 9.80
C THR A 139 -9.45 22.00 8.74
N SER A 140 -8.15 21.73 8.55
CA SER A 140 -7.30 22.40 7.57
C SER A 140 -6.27 21.42 6.96
N PRO A 141 -5.76 21.67 5.74
CA PRO A 141 -4.74 20.82 5.13
C PRO A 141 -3.48 20.59 5.97
N ARG A 142 -3.10 21.58 6.79
CA ARG A 142 -1.92 21.49 7.67
C ARG A 142 -2.16 20.59 8.88
N GLU A 143 -3.42 20.42 9.26
CA GLU A 143 -3.86 19.64 10.43
C GLU A 143 -4.42 18.26 10.04
N TYR A 144 -4.35 17.88 8.77
CA TYR A 144 -4.86 16.58 8.35
C TYR A 144 -4.07 15.43 8.98
N ASP A 145 -4.82 14.52 9.60
CA ASP A 145 -4.43 13.13 9.78
C ASP A 145 -4.76 12.38 8.50
N ILE A 146 -3.77 11.69 7.94
CA ILE A 146 -3.89 10.99 6.66
C ILE A 146 -3.77 9.49 6.90
N THR A 147 -4.82 8.74 6.51
CA THR A 147 -4.81 7.28 6.52
C THR A 147 -4.98 6.72 5.12
N ILE A 148 -4.34 5.58 4.89
CA ILE A 148 -4.33 4.88 3.60
C ILE A 148 -4.86 3.48 3.86
N ALA A 149 -5.83 3.05 3.07
CA ALA A 149 -6.31 1.68 3.02
C ALA A 149 -6.27 1.21 1.57
N CYS A 150 -5.69 0.04 1.33
CA CYS A 150 -5.63 -0.57 0.01
C CYS A 150 -6.04 -2.05 0.12
N ASP A 151 -6.82 -2.50 -0.85
CA ASP A 151 -7.38 -3.84 -0.92
C ASP A 151 -6.79 -4.59 -2.13
N TRP A 152 -6.69 -5.92 -2.05
CA TRP A 152 -6.19 -6.82 -3.10
C TRP A 152 -7.21 -7.88 -3.49
#